data_AF-A0A0A8EHF9-F1
#
_entry.id   AF-A0A0A8EHF9-F1
#
_cell.length_a   1.000
_cell.length_b   1.000
_cell.length_c   1.000
_cell.angle_alpha   90.00
_cell.angle_beta   90.00
_cell.angle_gamma   90.00
#
_symmetry.space_group_name_H-M   'P 1'
#
loop_
_entity.id
_entity.type
_entity.pdbx_description
1 polymer ?
#
loop_
_entity_poly.entity_id
_entity_poly.type
_entity_poly.pdbx_seq_one_letter_code
_entity_poly.pdbx_strand_id
1 'polypeptide(L)'
;MTALREAGFQIVVTSPRGTHLQAMAPLRGQRLALVVGNETEGVSDTVQALADLVVQIPMAGAVESLNVGVATGISIYELRMRMILTMLTDRIRDSLGRNLGRPRTSSGRSSTPNCAGSATWTARRRCC
;
A
#
# COMPACT_ATOMS: atom_id res chain seq x y z
N MET A 1 16.01 10.00 -4.91
CA MET A 1 14.71 9.35 -4.66
C MET A 1 13.93 9.05 -5.93
N THR A 2 13.92 9.94 -6.91
CA THR A 2 13.19 9.75 -8.18
C THR A 2 13.51 8.43 -8.87
N ALA A 3 14.79 8.08 -9.02
CA ALA A 3 15.21 6.81 -9.62
C ALA A 3 14.68 5.56 -8.88
N LEU A 4 14.57 5.60 -7.54
CA LEU A 4 14.01 4.49 -6.76
C LEU A 4 12.49 4.36 -6.98
N ARG A 5 11.80 5.51 -7.06
CA ARG A 5 10.35 5.55 -7.35
C ARG A 5 10.05 5.03 -8.75
N GLU A 6 10.84 5.44 -9.74
CA GLU A 6 10.75 4.95 -11.13
C GLU A 6 11.04 3.45 -11.23
N ALA A 7 11.96 2.94 -10.42
CA ALA A 7 12.22 1.50 -10.29
C ALA A 7 11.14 0.73 -9.50
N GLY A 8 10.08 1.40 -9.05
CA GLY A 8 8.94 0.79 -8.36
C GLY A 8 9.19 0.44 -6.89
N PHE A 9 10.18 1.06 -6.25
CA PHE A 9 10.39 0.92 -4.80
C PHE A 9 9.46 1.86 -4.03
N GLN A 10 8.82 1.32 -2.99
CA GLN A 10 8.19 2.14 -1.96
C GLN A 10 9.27 2.59 -0.97
N ILE A 11 9.38 3.90 -0.78
CA ILE A 11 10.41 4.52 0.07
C ILE A 11 9.90 4.61 1.51
N VAL A 12 10.58 3.91 2.41
CA VAL A 12 10.26 3.86 3.83
C VAL A 12 11.39 4.50 4.61
N VAL A 13 11.09 5.56 5.35
CA VAL A 13 12.06 6.30 6.18
C VAL A 13 11.85 5.94 7.65
N THR A 14 12.94 5.67 8.38
CA THR A 14 12.88 5.49 9.84
C THR A 14 13.06 6.82 10.56
N SER A 15 12.19 7.10 11.53
CA SER A 15 12.28 8.26 12.41
C SER A 15 11.73 7.92 13.79
N PRO A 16 12.34 8.41 14.89
CA PRO A 16 11.80 8.23 16.25
C PRO A 16 10.41 8.85 16.44
N ARG A 17 10.03 9.81 15.59
CA ARG A 17 8.71 10.49 15.61
C ARG A 17 7.90 10.18 14.35
N GLY A 18 8.06 8.98 13.81
CA GLY A 18 7.36 8.55 12.60
C GLY A 18 5.85 8.47 12.79
N THR A 19 5.10 8.80 11.74
CA THR A 19 3.63 8.80 11.77
C THR A 19 3.03 7.40 11.92
N HIS A 20 3.77 6.36 11.51
CA HIS A 20 3.32 4.98 11.57
C HIS A 20 4.24 4.12 12.43
N LEU A 21 3.67 3.21 13.20
CA LEU A 21 4.44 2.11 13.78
C LEU A 21 4.90 1.17 12.66
N GLN A 22 6.16 0.75 12.69
CA GLN A 22 6.71 -0.21 11.74
C GLN A 22 5.86 -1.47 11.63
N ALA A 23 5.24 -1.91 12.72
CA ALA A 23 4.40 -3.10 12.78
C ALA A 23 3.06 -2.96 12.04
N MET A 24 2.60 -1.72 11.83
CA MET A 24 1.26 -1.42 11.30
C MET A 24 1.29 -0.61 10.01
N ALA A 25 2.46 -0.15 9.58
CA ALA A 25 2.61 0.66 8.37
C ALA A 25 2.04 -0.06 7.12
N PRO A 26 1.31 0.63 6.23
CA PRO A 26 0.71 0.01 5.05
C PRO A 26 1.75 -0.24 3.96
N LEU A 27 2.32 -1.45 3.93
CA LEU A 27 3.25 -1.88 2.87
C LEU A 27 2.45 -2.25 1.62
N ARG A 28 2.75 -1.62 0.49
CA ARG A 28 1.98 -1.74 -0.76
C ARG A 28 2.71 -2.52 -1.86
N GLY A 29 3.96 -2.92 -1.64
CA GLY A 29 4.81 -3.46 -2.69
C GLY A 29 5.73 -4.60 -2.26
N GLN A 30 6.25 -5.30 -3.26
CA GLN A 30 7.28 -6.33 -3.10
C GLN A 30 8.70 -5.74 -3.05
N ARG A 31 8.85 -4.43 -3.28
CA ARG A 31 10.13 -3.72 -3.33
C ARG A 31 10.08 -2.55 -2.37
N LEU A 32 10.88 -2.62 -1.30
CA LEU A 32 11.01 -1.57 -0.30
C LEU A 32 12.41 -0.99 -0.35
N ALA A 33 12.51 0.33 -0.32
CA ALA A 33 13.75 1.05 -0.08
C ALA A 33 13.70 1.63 1.33
N LEU A 34 14.46 1.02 2.25
CA LEU A 34 14.58 1.50 3.62
C LEU A 34 15.65 2.60 3.68
N VAL A 35 15.27 3.76 4.21
CA VAL A 35 16.16 4.89 4.46
C VAL A 35 16.28 5.05 5.97
N VAL A 36 17.51 5.00 6.46
CA VAL A 36 17.83 5.16 7.88
C VAL A 36 18.67 6.42 8.05
N GLY A 37 18.37 7.17 9.11
CA GLY A 37 19.07 8.41 9.44
C GLY A 37 20.40 8.22 10.13
N ASN A 38 21.15 9.30 10.27
CA ASN A 38 22.39 9.31 11.04
C ASN A 38 22.10 9.34 12.56
N GLU A 39 23.06 8.93 13.39
CA GLU A 39 22.91 8.83 14.85
C GLU A 39 22.58 10.16 15.53
N THR A 40 23.07 11.27 14.97
CA THR A 40 23.00 12.60 15.60
C THR A 40 21.78 13.41 15.15
N GLU A 41 21.51 13.44 13.85
CA GLU A 41 20.47 14.29 13.25
C GLU A 41 19.29 13.49 12.66
N GLY A 42 19.40 12.16 12.62
CA GLY A 42 18.40 11.32 11.95
C GLY A 42 18.39 11.56 10.45
N VAL A 43 17.18 11.64 9.88
CA VAL A 43 16.93 11.83 8.44
C VAL A 43 16.49 13.26 8.20
N SER A 44 17.05 13.93 7.18
CA SER A 44 16.68 15.31 6.86
C SER A 44 15.18 15.46 6.58
N ASP A 45 14.61 16.62 6.93
CA ASP A 45 13.18 16.91 6.71
C ASP A 45 12.79 16.82 5.24
N THR A 46 13.70 17.21 4.33
CA THR A 46 13.53 17.05 2.88
C THR A 46 13.37 15.59 2.48
N VAL A 47 14.11 14.67 3.12
CA VAL A 47 14.00 13.24 2.82
C VAL A 47 12.73 12.65 3.43
N GLN A 48 12.35 13.08 4.63
CA GLN A 48 11.08 12.68 5.25
C GLN A 48 9.88 13.14 4.42
N ALA A 49 9.88 14.37 3.92
CA ALA A 49 8.81 14.92 3.08
C ALA A 49 8.66 14.20 1.74
N LEU A 50 9.75 13.63 1.22
CA LEU A 50 9.76 12.86 -0.02
C LEU A 50 9.53 11.35 0.19
N ALA A 51 9.33 10.89 1.43
CA ALA A 51 9.09 9.49 1.75
C ALA A 51 7.66 9.06 1.42
N ASP A 52 7.44 7.79 1.09
CA ASP A 52 6.07 7.24 1.01
C ASP A 52 5.51 6.91 2.39
N LEU A 53 6.40 6.49 3.29
CA LEU A 53 6.09 6.16 4.67
C LEU A 53 7.21 6.64 5.58
N VAL A 54 6.83 7.26 6.69
CA VAL A 54 7.73 7.52 7.82
C VAL A 54 7.29 6.61 8.96
N VAL A 55 8.20 5.73 9.39
CA VAL A 55 7.92 4.66 10.33
C VAL A 55 8.81 4.76 11.57
N GLN A 56 8.27 4.36 12.72
CA GLN A 56 9.00 4.32 13.99
C GLN A 56 8.99 2.92 14.59
N ILE A 57 10.09 2.57 15.26
CA ILE A 57 10.16 1.39 16.11
C ILE A 57 9.50 1.76 17.44
N PRO A 58 8.48 1.02 17.92
CA PRO A 58 7.91 1.28 19.23
C PRO A 58 8.96 1.03 20.32
N MET A 59 9.32 2.08 21.07
CA MET A 59 10.21 2.00 22.22
C MET A 59 9.40 2.18 23.51
N ALA A 60 9.68 1.35 24.52
CA ALA A 60 9.09 1.50 25.84
C ALA A 60 10.07 2.25 26.76
N GLY A 61 9.61 3.31 27.44
CA GLY A 61 10.37 4.01 28.48
C GLY A 61 10.97 5.36 28.06
N ALA A 62 12.03 5.78 28.76
CA ALA A 62 12.67 7.10 28.67
C ALA A 62 13.76 7.22 27.60
N VAL A 63 13.94 6.19 26.75
CA VAL A 63 14.98 6.18 25.71
C VAL A 63 14.41 6.81 24.44
N GLU A 64 14.99 7.94 24.03
CA GLU A 64 14.51 8.73 22.89
C GLU A 64 14.98 8.18 21.54
N SER A 65 16.02 7.34 21.51
CA SER A 65 16.52 6.72 20.28
C SER A 65 17.33 5.43 20.55
N LEU A 66 17.34 4.54 19.56
CA LEU A 66 18.25 3.40 19.51
C LEU A 66 19.50 3.76 18.71
N ASN A 67 20.58 3.01 18.92
CA ASN A 67 21.71 3.03 18.01
C ASN A 67 21.25 2.77 16.57
N VAL A 68 21.81 3.51 15.60
CA VAL A 68 21.39 3.43 14.19
C VAL A 68 21.51 2.01 13.63
N GLY A 69 22.57 1.27 13.99
CA GLY A 69 22.79 -0.09 13.54
C GLY A 69 21.76 -1.06 14.10
N VAL A 70 21.44 -0.93 15.40
CA VAL A 70 20.38 -1.72 16.05
C VAL A 70 19.02 -1.42 15.44
N ALA A 71 18.68 -0.14 15.27
CA ALA A 71 17.44 0.29 14.64
C ALA A 71 17.32 -0.23 13.20
N THR A 72 18.43 -0.19 12.45
CA THR A 72 18.49 -0.74 11.08
C THR A 72 18.22 -2.24 11.07
N GLY A 73 18.87 -2.99 11.95
CA GLY A 73 18.69 -4.45 12.06
C GLY A 73 17.25 -4.84 12.37
N ILE A 74 16.64 -4.19 13.37
CA ILE A 74 15.23 -4.40 13.73
C ILE A 74 14.32 -4.06 12.55
N SER A 75 14.54 -2.89 11.93
CA SER A 75 13.71 -2.42 10.81
C SER A 75 13.74 -3.37 9.62
N ILE A 76 14.93 -3.86 9.24
CA ILE A 76 15.08 -4.81 8.13
C ILE A 76 14.33 -6.11 8.44
N TYR A 77 14.54 -6.67 9.64
CA TYR A 77 13.92 -7.93 10.04
C TYR A 77 12.38 -7.82 10.03
N GLU A 78 11.85 -6.79 10.68
CA GLU A 78 10.41 -6.57 10.80
C GLU A 78 9.76 -6.32 9.44
N LEU A 79 10.30 -5.39 8.65
CA LEU A 79 9.77 -5.11 7.31
C LEU A 79 9.83 -6.34 6.41
N ARG A 80 10.92 -7.12 6.46
CA ARG A 80 11.04 -8.35 5.68
C ARG A 80 9.98 -9.38 6.08
N MET A 81 9.78 -9.59 7.38
CA MET A 81 8.78 -10.52 7.87
C MET A 81 7.37 -10.10 7.44
N ARG A 82 7.05 -8.79 7.52
CA ARG A 82 5.76 -8.25 7.08
C ARG A 82 5.54 -8.39 5.58
N MET A 83 6.58 -8.21 4.77
CA MET A 83 6.49 -8.46 3.32
C MET A 83 6.11 -9.92 3.04
N ILE A 84 6.76 -10.87 3.72
CA ILE A 84 6.47 -12.31 3.56
C ILE A 84 5.02 -12.60 3.97
N LEU A 85 4.57 -12.10 5.12
CA LEU A 85 3.20 -12.30 5.60
C LEU A 85 2.15 -11.71 4.66
N THR A 86 2.43 -10.52 4.10
CA THR A 86 1.54 -9.87 3.12
C THR A 86 1.45 -10.72 1.84
N MET A 87 2.60 -11.18 1.31
CA MET A 87 2.65 -12.06 0.15
C MET A 87 1.91 -13.38 0.37
N LEU A 88 2.07 -14.00 1.55
CA LEU A 88 1.37 -15.24 1.90
C LEU A 88 -0.15 -14.99 2.01
N THR A 89 -0.56 -13.88 2.63
CA THR A 89 -1.97 -13.52 2.77
C THR A 89 -2.62 -13.30 1.41
N ASP A 90 -1.95 -12.58 0.51
CA ASP A 90 -2.44 -12.37 -0.85
C ASP A 90 -2.49 -13.70 -1.63
N ARG A 91 -1.48 -14.57 -1.46
CA ARG A 91 -1.47 -15.89 -2.08
C ARG A 91 -2.60 -16.79 -1.59
N ILE A 92 -2.88 -16.78 -0.28
CA ILE A 92 -3.99 -17.51 0.34
C ILE A 92 -5.33 -16.94 -0.15
N ARG A 93 -5.46 -15.62 -0.21
CA ARG A 93 -6.65 -14.96 -0.74
C ARG A 93 -6.89 -15.34 -2.20
N ASP A 94 -5.85 -15.41 -3.02
CA ASP A 94 -5.96 -15.81 -4.43
C ASP A 94 -6.29 -17.29 -4.60
N SER A 95 -5.70 -18.17 -3.77
CA SER A 95 -5.94 -19.61 -3.86
C SER A 95 -7.32 -20.00 -3.35
N LEU A 96 -7.78 -19.41 -2.25
CA LEU A 96 -9.13 -19.63 -1.71
C LEU A 96 -10.19 -18.83 -2.48
N GLY A 97 -9.85 -17.64 -2.97
CA GLY A 97 -10.71 -16.77 -3.76
C GLY A 97 -11.05 -17.31 -5.15
N ARG A 98 -10.25 -18.24 -5.71
CA ARG A 98 -10.64 -19.02 -6.89
C ARG A 98 -11.68 -20.11 -6.58
N ASN A 99 -11.77 -20.58 -5.33
CA ASN A 99 -12.69 -21.65 -4.91
C ASN A 99 -14.01 -21.14 -4.31
N LEU A 100 -14.14 -19.85 -4.07
CA LEU A 100 -15.42 -19.21 -3.77
C LEU A 100 -15.73 -18.24 -4.89
N GLY A 101 -16.36 -18.75 -5.94
CA GLY A 101 -16.98 -17.89 -6.96
C GLY A 101 -17.82 -16.85 -6.23
N ARG A 102 -17.39 -15.58 -6.29
CA ARG A 102 -18.24 -14.47 -5.85
C ARG A 102 -19.59 -14.67 -6.55
N PRO A 103 -20.74 -14.68 -5.86
CA PRO A 103 -21.99 -14.41 -6.53
C PRO A 103 -21.78 -13.09 -7.28
N ARG A 104 -22.01 -13.09 -8.59
CA ARG A 104 -22.17 -11.83 -9.34
C ARG A 104 -23.17 -11.03 -8.53
N THR A 105 -22.72 -9.95 -7.89
CA THR A 105 -23.63 -9.01 -7.26
C THR A 105 -24.45 -8.41 -8.39
N SER A 106 -25.61 -8.98 -8.63
CA SER A 106 -26.69 -8.36 -9.39
C SER A 106 -27.16 -7.16 -8.59
N SER A 107 -26.37 -6.08 -8.62
CA SER A 107 -26.94 -4.77 -8.41
C SER A 107 -27.72 -4.46 -9.67
N GLY A 108 -29.03 -4.62 -9.56
CA GLY A 108 -29.97 -4.25 -10.58
C GLY A 108 -29.75 -2.78 -10.95
N ARG A 109 -29.44 -2.56 -12.22
CA ARG A 109 -30.00 -1.44 -12.96
C ARG A 109 -30.85 -2.06 -14.06
N SER A 110 -32.06 -2.42 -13.69
CA SER A 110 -33.17 -2.61 -14.62
C SER A 110 -33.44 -1.25 -15.26
N SER A 111 -32.82 -0.99 -16.41
CA SER A 111 -33.39 -0.09 -17.40
C SER A 111 -33.72 -0.95 -18.61
N THR A 112 -34.87 -1.61 -18.54
CA THR A 112 -35.60 -2.02 -19.73
C THR A 112 -35.85 -0.76 -20.57
N PRO A 113 -35.53 -0.75 -21.87
CA PRO A 113 -36.15 0.22 -22.77
C PRO A 113 -37.62 -0.17 -22.88
N ASN A 114 -38.49 0.76 -22.50
CA ASN A 114 -39.92 0.61 -22.59
C ASN A 114 -40.32 0.61 -24.08
N CYS A 115 -40.32 -0.56 -24.71
CA CYS A 115 -40.97 -0.77 -26.01
C CYS A 115 -42.43 -1.12 -25.75
N ALA A 116 -43.27 -0.09 -25.65
CA ALA A 116 -44.72 -0.17 -25.81
C ALA A 116 -45.18 1.09 -26.54
N GLY A 117 -45.89 0.87 -27.66
CA GLY A 117 -46.04 1.80 -28.77
C GLY A 117 -46.82 3.09 -28.51
N SER A 118 -46.48 4.13 -29.26
CA SER A 118 -47.34 4.62 -30.34
C SER A 118 -46.64 5.70 -31.15
N ALA A 119 -46.93 5.70 -32.45
CA ALA A 119 -46.79 6.79 -33.40
C ALA A 119 -45.37 7.19 -33.91
N THR A 120 -45.16 6.79 -35.17
CA THR A 120 -44.59 7.60 -36.28
C THR A 120 -43.09 7.88 -36.39
N TRP A 121 -42.60 7.45 -37.56
CA TRP A 121 -41.59 8.09 -38.43
C TRP A 121 -40.09 7.94 -38.12
N THR A 122 -39.48 7.06 -38.92
CA THR A 122 -38.21 7.22 -39.66
C THR A 122 -36.92 7.57 -38.93
N ALA A 123 -35.85 6.90 -39.41
CA ALA A 123 -34.44 7.29 -39.39
C ALA A 123 -33.52 6.57 -38.39
N ARG A 124 -32.75 5.66 -39.00
CA ARG A 124 -31.28 5.56 -38.92
C ARG A 124 -30.61 5.22 -37.57
N ARG A 125 -30.01 4.01 -37.64
CA ARG A 125 -28.56 3.72 -37.53
C ARG A 125 -27.95 3.54 -36.12
N ARG A 126 -27.45 2.32 -35.96
CA ARG A 126 -26.11 1.92 -35.50
C ARG A 126 -25.73 2.32 -34.07
N CYS A 127 -25.86 1.34 -33.16
CA CYS A 127 -24.99 1.25 -31.99
C CYS A 127 -23.55 0.90 -32.46
N CYS A 128 -22.59 1.71 -32.02
CA CYS A 128 -21.24 1.26 -31.69
C CYS A 128 -21.21 0.84 -30.22
#